data_AF-A0A538I572-F1
#
_entry.id   AF-A0A538I572-F1
#
_cell.length_a   1.000
_cell.length_b   1.000
_cell.length_c   1.000
_cell.angle_alpha   90.00
_cell.angle_beta   90.00
_cell.angle_gamma   90.00
#
_symmetry.space_group_name_H-M   'P 1'
#
loop_
_entity.id
_entity.type
_entity.pdbx_description
1 polymer ?
#
loop_
_entity_poly.entity_id
_entity_poly.type
_entity_poly.pdbx_seq_one_letter_code
_entity_poly.pdbx_strand_id
1 'polypeptide(L)' 'MCRIPSYSRHDLRHRRGSPWHASGMPARELAERMGHSRASMSLDVYTHVMPRTRCRPSGFWRISKPRA' A
#
# COMPACT_ATOMS: atom_id res chain seq x y z
N MET A 1 36.10 5.99 2.84
CA MET A 1 35.42 4.89 3.57
C MET A 1 33.99 5.34 3.87
N CYS A 2 32.97 4.67 3.32
CA CYS A 2 31.58 5.08 3.51
C CYS A 2 31.07 4.56 4.86
N ARG A 3 30.54 5.45 5.70
CA ARG A 3 29.98 5.13 7.02
C ARG A 3 28.62 4.46 6.82
N ILE A 4 28.53 3.15 7.04
CA ILE A 4 27.26 2.43 6.93
C ILE A 4 26.39 2.85 8.12
N PRO A 5 25.19 3.41 7.89
CA PRO A 5 24.27 3.74 8.97
C PRO A 5 23.82 2.48 9.72
N SER A 6 23.77 2.57 11.05
CA SER A 6 23.27 1.49 11.90
C SER A 6 21.75 1.39 11.77
N TYR A 7 21.24 0.22 11.39
CA TYR A 7 19.81 -0.06 11.30
C TYR A 7 19.39 -1.12 12.32
N SER A 8 18.19 -0.96 12.90
CA SER A 8 17.58 -1.99 13.74
C SER A 8 17.05 -3.15 12.89
N ARG A 9 16.93 -4.34 13.50
CA ARG A 9 16.25 -5.50 12.87
C ARG A 9 14.83 -5.14 12.42
N HIS A 10 14.16 -4.27 13.17
CA HIS A 10 12.81 -3.82 12.84
C HIS A 10 12.80 -2.94 11.59
N ASP A 11 13.77 -2.05 11.43
CA ASP A 11 13.89 -1.17 10.26
C ASP A 11 14.11 -1.98 8.98
N LEU A 12 14.94 -3.04 9.06
CA LEU A 12 15.15 -3.95 7.94
C LEU A 12 13.88 -4.70 7.57
N ARG A 13 13.09 -5.12 8.58
CA ARG A 13 11.79 -5.75 8.37
C ARG A 13 10.82 -4.79 7.67
N HIS A 14 10.76 -3.52 8.09
CA HIS A 14 9.95 -2.50 7.42
C HIS A 14 10.42 -2.26 5.98
N ARG A 15 11.73 -2.11 5.79
CA ARG A 15 12.34 -1.85 4.48
C ARG A 15 12.08 -2.97 3.48
N ARG A 16 11.98 -4.23 3.93
CA ARG A 16 11.64 -5.38 3.09
C ARG A 16 10.16 -5.36 2.64
N GLY A 17 9.24 -4.88 3.47
CA GLY A 17 7.82 -4.83 3.15
C GLY A 17 7.47 -3.83 2.05
N SER A 18 8.17 -2.69 2.01
CA SER A 18 7.94 -1.64 1.02
C SER A 18 8.06 -2.09 -0.44
N PRO A 19 9.14 -2.74 -0.91
CA PRO A 19 9.24 -3.18 -2.31
C PRO A 19 8.25 -4.29 -2.67
N TRP A 20 7.90 -5.17 -1.71
CA TRP A 20 6.87 -6.20 -1.94
C TRP A 20 5.51 -5.56 -2.22
N HIS A 21 5.12 -4.59 -1.39
CA HIS A 21 3.88 -3.88 -1.64
C HIS A 21 3.96 -3.04 -2.92
N ALA A 22 5.07 -2.32 -3.15
CA ALA A 22 5.27 -1.52 -4.38
C ALA A 22 5.13 -2.34 -5.67
N SER A 23 5.48 -3.63 -5.63
CA SER A 23 5.37 -4.54 -6.79
C SER A 23 3.92 -4.96 -7.08
N GLY A 24 2.93 -4.48 -6.33
CA GLY A 24 1.52 -4.84 -6.49
C GLY A 24 1.11 -6.09 -5.73
N MET A 25 1.91 -6.57 -4.77
CA MET A 25 1.56 -7.75 -3.96
C MET A 25 0.27 -7.48 -3.16
N PRO A 26 -0.71 -8.41 -3.20
CA PRO A 26 -1.97 -8.24 -2.47
C PRO A 26 -1.73 -8.16 -0.96
N ALA A 27 -2.50 -7.31 -0.28
CA ALA A 27 -2.30 -7.01 1.14
C ALA A 27 -2.37 -8.24 2.07
N ARG A 28 -3.17 -9.23 1.71
CA ARG A 28 -3.28 -10.50 2.45
C ARG A 28 -1.99 -11.31 2.37
N GLU A 29 -1.45 -11.50 1.18
CA GLU A 29 -0.19 -12.21 0.98
C GLU A 29 0.98 -11.47 1.65
N LEU A 30 0.98 -10.13 1.56
CA LEU A 30 1.96 -9.31 2.27
C LEU A 30 1.88 -9.52 3.80
N ALA A 31 0.66 -9.58 4.36
CA ALA A 31 0.45 -9.84 5.78
C ALA A 31 0.92 -11.24 6.20
N GLU A 32 0.65 -12.27 5.40
CA GLU A 32 1.11 -13.64 5.64
C GLU A 32 2.66 -13.71 5.61
N ARG A 33 3.31 -13.11 4.61
CA ARG A 33 4.78 -13.06 4.49
C ARG A 33 5.45 -12.25 5.60
N MET A 34 4.77 -11.25 6.13
CA MET A 34 5.23 -10.49 7.27
C MET A 34 4.90 -11.19 8.59
N GLY A 35 3.93 -12.10 8.63
CA GLY A 35 3.43 -12.69 9.88
C GLY A 35 2.61 -11.69 10.70
N HIS A 36 1.85 -10.82 10.02
CA HIS A 36 0.85 -9.97 10.68
C HIS A 36 -0.43 -10.78 10.89
N SER A 37 -1.00 -10.70 12.09
CA SER A 37 -2.26 -11.37 12.42
C SER A 37 -3.44 -10.84 11.62
N ARG A 38 -3.36 -9.58 11.15
CA ARG A 38 -4.42 -8.90 10.41
C ARG A 38 -3.84 -8.22 9.17
N ALA A 39 -4.53 -8.35 8.04
CA ALA A 39 -4.16 -7.67 6.79
C ALA A 39 -4.18 -6.14 6.91
N SER A 40 -5.04 -5.60 7.79
CA SER A 40 -5.11 -4.16 8.06
C SER A 40 -3.78 -3.59 8.52
N MET A 41 -3.04 -4.30 9.38
CA MET A 41 -1.74 -3.81 9.89
C MET A 41 -0.73 -3.58 8.76
N SER A 42 -0.72 -4.45 7.74
CA SER A 42 0.12 -4.26 6.56
C SER A 42 -0.35 -3.07 5.72
N LEU A 43 -1.66 -2.89 5.56
CA LEU A 43 -2.22 -1.76 4.82
C LEU A 43 -1.93 -0.44 5.51
N ASP A 44 -2.17 -0.34 6.81
CA ASP A 44 -1.94 0.88 7.59
C ASP A 44 -0.47 1.33 7.46
N VAL A 45 0.46 0.38 7.43
CA VAL A 45 1.89 0.68 7.33
C VAL A 45 2.33 0.95 5.90
N TYR A 46 1.93 0.14 4.91
CA TYR A 46 2.55 0.17 3.57
C TYR A 46 1.73 0.85 2.48
N THR A 47 0.48 1.23 2.72
CA THR A 47 -0.39 1.86 1.69
C THR A 47 0.23 3.12 1.08
N HIS A 48 1.06 3.85 1.83
CA HIS A 48 1.75 5.04 1.35
C HIS A 48 2.69 4.79 0.16
N VAL A 49 3.12 3.53 -0.05
CA VAL A 49 3.99 3.14 -1.16
C VAL A 49 3.19 2.96 -2.46
N MET A 50 1.87 2.75 -2.37
CA MET A 50 1.05 2.54 -3.55
C MET A 50 0.88 3.82 -4.37
N PRO A 51 0.89 3.71 -5.72
CA PRO A 51 0.59 4.86 -6.55
C PRO A 51 -0.82 5.33 -6.23
N ARG A 52 -0.95 6.60 -5.84
CA ARG A 52 -2.26 7.21 -5.59
C ARG A 52 -3.05 7.17 -6.91
N THR A 53 -4.06 6.32 -6.96
CA THR A 53 -5.00 6.30 -8.07
C THR A 53 -5.78 7.61 -8.04
N ARG A 54 -5.35 8.59 -8.83
CA ARG A 54 -6.18 9.77 -9.08
C ARG A 54 -7.33 9.29 -9.94
N CYS A 55 -8.48 9.03 -9.32
CA CYS A 55 -9.71 8.82 -10.05
C CYS A 55 -9.95 10.09 -10.89
N ARG A 56 -9.64 10.01 -12.19
CA ARG A 56 -10.12 11.00 -13.15
C ARG A 56 -11.62 10.72 -13.24
N PRO A 57 -12.50 11.67 -12.86
CA PRO A 57 -13.93 11.42 -12.92
C PRO A 57 -14.28 11.08 -14.38
N SER A 58 -14.54 9.80 -14.65
CA SER A 58 -14.98 9.32 -15.95
C SER A 58 -16.46 9.63 -16.11
N GLY A 59 -16.78 10.93 -16.25
CA GLY A 59 -18.00 11.46 -16.87
C GLY A 59 -19.36 10.86 -16.54
N PHE A 60 -19.59 10.23 -15.37
CA PHE A 60 -20.82 9.46 -15.14
C PHE A 60 -21.99 10.25 -14.50
N TRP A 61 -21.79 11.49 -14.04
CA TRP A 61 -22.86 12.26 -13.39
C TRP A 61 -23.87 12.93 -14.33
N ARG A 62 -23.96 12.51 -15.59
CA ARG A 62 -24.95 13.01 -16.56
C ARG A 62 -26.07 12.00 -16.79
N ILE A 63 -26.90 11.76 -15.78
CA ILE A 63 -28.25 11.24 -16.02
C ILE A 63 -29.23 12.15 -15.29
N SER A 64 -29.88 12.97 -16.11
CA SER A 64 -30.94 13.93 -15.79
C SER A 64 -32.14 13.27 -15.10
N LYS A 65 -32.74 14.02 -14.16
CA LYS A 65 -33.95 13.66 -13.39
C LYS A 65 -35.09 13.11 -14.27
N PRO A 66 -35.92 12.18 -13.77
CA PRO A 66 -37.13 11.79 -14.48
C PRO A 66 -38.15 12.93 -14.37
N ARG A 67 -38.75 13.30 -15.50
CA ARG A 67 -39.93 14.16 -15.55
C ARG A 67 -40.96 13.51 -16.46
N ALA A 68 -41.83 12.70 -15.86
CA ALA A 68 -43.24 12.48 -16.17
C ALA A 68 -43.74 11.34 -15.27
#